data_AF-A0A845RC78-F1
#
_entry.id   AF-A0A845RC78-F1
#
_cell.length_a   1.000
_cell.length_b   1.000
_cell.length_c   1.000
_cell.angle_alpha   90.00
_cell.angle_beta   90.00
_cell.angle_gamma   90.00
#
_symmetry.space_group_name_H-M   'P 1'
#
loop_
_entity.id
_entity.type
_entity.pdbx_description
1 polymer ?
#
loop_
_entity_poly.entity_id
_entity_poly.type
_entity_poly.pdbx_seq_one_letter_code
_entity_poly.pdbx_strand_id
1 'polypeptide(L)'
;MDLAVLERKKYNLLSETLDLSQQLGEALDRSDDVSVRLLLSMRQEPILHLEELKRAAALKRESLSPEEGERVTALTSGAAEPAAEERAFYEEAGRSRRLLERVIELDRRLSRRLAGKSSFYGEDG
;
A
#
# COMPACT_ATOMS: atom_id res chain seq x y z
N MET A 1 16.89 -0.47 -11.32
CA MET A 1 16.45 -0.12 -9.95
C MET A 1 16.45 -1.39 -9.11
N ASP A 2 16.97 -1.31 -7.89
CA ASP A 2 17.08 -2.45 -6.96
C ASP A 2 15.75 -2.73 -6.23
N LEU A 3 15.46 -4.00 -5.94
CA LEU A 3 14.24 -4.46 -5.27
C LEU A 3 14.08 -3.85 -3.87
N ALA A 4 15.18 -3.68 -3.13
CA ALA A 4 15.15 -3.02 -1.82
C ALA A 4 14.74 -1.54 -1.94
N VAL A 5 15.16 -0.86 -3.00
CA VAL A 5 14.76 0.53 -3.27
C VAL A 5 13.27 0.60 -3.62
N LEU A 6 12.76 -0.37 -4.37
CA LEU A 6 11.33 -0.47 -4.69
C LEU A 6 10.50 -0.67 -3.41
N GLU A 7 10.89 -1.57 -2.51
CA GLU A 7 10.18 -1.79 -1.24
C GLU A 7 10.21 -0.55 -0.34
N ARG A 8 11.34 0.17 -0.25
CA ARG A 8 11.41 1.43 0.51
C ARG A 8 10.51 2.51 -0.07
N LYS A 9 10.45 2.64 -1.40
CA LYS A 9 9.50 3.58 -2.04
C LYS A 9 8.06 3.20 -1.74
N LYS A 10 7.74 1.91 -1.78
CA LYS A 10 6.41 1.39 -1.45
C LYS A 10 6.05 1.73 0.00
N TYR A 11 6.95 1.53 0.95
CA TYR A 11 6.75 1.89 2.34
C TYR A 11 6.41 3.38 2.52
N ASN A 12 7.18 4.26 1.87
CA ASN A 12 6.96 5.70 1.97
C ASN A 12 5.59 6.12 1.43
N LEU A 13 5.22 5.65 0.23
CA LEU A 13 3.94 5.98 -0.38
C LEU A 13 2.75 5.40 0.41
N LEU A 14 2.90 4.20 0.96
CA LEU A 14 1.89 3.62 1.87
C LEU A 14 1.77 4.42 3.17
N SER A 15 2.88 4.95 3.69
CA SER A 15 2.87 5.78 4.91
C SER A 15 2.12 7.08 4.66
N GLU A 16 2.40 7.73 3.54
CA GLU A 16 1.70 8.95 3.10
C GLU A 16 0.22 8.69 2.85
N THR A 17 -0.11 7.59 2.17
CA THR A 17 -1.51 7.19 1.95
C THR A 17 -2.23 6.94 3.28
N LEU A 18 -1.57 6.32 4.26
CA LEU A 18 -2.14 6.08 5.59
C LEU A 18 -2.41 7.40 6.32
N ASP A 19 -1.42 8.29 6.36
CA ASP A 19 -1.52 9.60 7.03
C ASP A 19 -2.67 10.43 6.44
N LEU A 20 -2.72 10.56 5.11
CA LEU A 20 -3.83 11.26 4.43
C LEU A 20 -5.18 10.59 4.68
N SER A 21 -5.23 9.26 4.79
CA SER A 21 -6.46 8.54 5.14
C SER A 21 -6.89 8.82 6.58
N GLN A 22 -5.95 8.94 7.52
CA GLN A 22 -6.27 9.28 8.91
C GLN A 22 -6.81 10.70 9.02
N GLN A 23 -6.13 11.66 8.38
CA GLN A 23 -6.60 13.05 8.31
C GLN A 23 -7.98 13.15 7.64
N LEU A 24 -8.24 12.35 6.60
CA LEU A 24 -9.56 12.27 5.95
C LEU A 24 -10.63 11.79 6.94
N GLY A 25 -10.32 10.79 7.76
CA GLY A 25 -11.21 10.32 8.83
C GLY A 25 -11.54 11.42 9.85
N GLU A 26 -10.54 12.17 10.28
CA GLU A 26 -10.72 13.29 11.21
C GLU A 26 -11.54 14.44 10.58
N ALA A 27 -11.31 14.76 9.31
CA ALA A 27 -12.08 15.77 8.60
C ALA A 27 -13.56 15.36 8.48
N LEU A 28 -13.83 14.07 8.25
CA LEU A 28 -15.19 13.52 8.27
C LEU A 28 -15.82 13.60 9.66
N ASP A 29 -15.08 13.32 10.73
CA ASP A 29 -15.57 13.44 12.11
C ASP A 29 -15.94 14.89 12.47
N ARG A 30 -15.28 15.87 11.85
CA ARG A 30 -15.55 17.31 12.03
C ARG A 30 -16.57 17.89 11.05
N SER A 31 -17.12 17.09 10.13
CA SER A 31 -17.98 17.55 9.03
C SER A 31 -17.36 18.70 8.20
N ASP A 32 -16.04 18.64 7.99
CA ASP A 32 -15.29 19.63 7.21
C ASP A 32 -15.19 19.20 5.74
N ASP A 33 -16.23 19.52 4.96
CA ASP A 33 -16.34 19.12 3.56
C ASP A 33 -15.23 19.68 2.66
N VAL A 34 -14.65 20.84 3.01
CA VAL A 34 -13.56 21.44 2.24
C VAL A 34 -12.28 20.62 2.43
N SER A 35 -11.94 20.31 3.68
CA SER A 35 -10.79 19.45 3.99
C SER A 35 -10.97 18.04 3.44
N VAL A 36 -12.19 17.47 3.50
CA VAL A 36 -12.48 16.16 2.91
C VAL A 36 -12.16 16.12 1.42
N ARG A 37 -12.60 17.12 0.64
CA ARG A 37 -12.32 17.19 -0.80
C ARG A 37 -10.82 17.34 -1.09
N LEU A 38 -10.15 18.21 -0.34
CA LEU A 38 -8.71 18.43 -0.47
C LEU A 38 -7.91 17.14 -0.19
N LEU A 39 -8.21 16.48 0.93
CA LEU A 39 -7.52 15.26 1.35
C LEU A 39 -7.79 14.09 0.40
N LEU A 40 -8.98 13.99 -0.19
CA LEU A 40 -9.27 13.00 -1.24
C LEU A 40 -8.37 13.21 -2.47
N SER A 41 -8.21 14.46 -2.93
CA SER A 41 -7.33 14.78 -4.06
C SER A 41 -5.86 14.50 -3.73
N MET A 42 -5.39 14.92 -2.56
CA MET A 42 -4.01 14.67 -2.13
C MET A 42 -3.72 13.18 -1.99
N ARG A 43 -4.67 12.40 -1.44
CA ARG A 43 -4.53 10.95 -1.29
C ARG A 43 -4.42 10.22 -2.63
N GLN A 44 -4.98 10.77 -3.70
CA GLN A 44 -4.93 10.14 -5.02
C GLN A 44 -3.49 10.07 -5.56
N GLU A 45 -2.66 11.07 -5.30
CA GLU A 45 -1.28 11.14 -5.81
C GLU A 45 -0.40 9.97 -5.35
N PRO A 46 -0.25 9.66 -4.04
CA PRO A 46 0.57 8.54 -3.61
C PRO A 46 0.00 7.18 -4.07
N ILE A 47 -1.32 7.07 -4.26
CA ILE A 47 -1.95 5.85 -4.79
C ILE A 47 -1.59 5.62 -6.26
N LEU A 48 -1.58 6.68 -7.09
CA LEU A 48 -1.14 6.60 -8.48
C LEU A 48 0.34 6.19 -8.54
N HIS A 49 1.19 6.79 -7.71
CA HIS A 49 2.59 6.41 -7.62
C HIS A 49 2.79 4.96 -7.13
N LEU A 50 1.93 4.45 -6.23
CA LEU A 50 1.94 3.03 -5.83
C LEU A 50 1.61 2.11 -7.00
N GLU A 51 0.68 2.51 -7.87
CA GLU A 51 0.34 1.74 -9.07
C GLU A 51 1.50 1.71 -10.07
N GLU A 52 2.14 2.85 -10.33
CA GLU A 52 3.34 2.93 -11.15
C GLU A 52 4.48 2.07 -10.59
N LEU A 53 4.69 2.13 -9.28
CA LEU A 53 5.70 1.34 -8.58
C LEU A 53 5.40 -0.16 -8.69
N LYS A 54 4.12 -0.57 -8.61
CA LYS A 54 3.71 -1.96 -8.83
C LYS A 54 4.05 -2.43 -10.24
N ARG A 55 3.83 -1.61 -11.27
CA ARG A 55 4.21 -1.92 -12.65
C ARG A 55 5.73 -2.01 -12.80
N ALA A 56 6.48 -1.07 -12.23
CA ALA A 56 7.94 -1.09 -12.25
C ALA A 56 8.52 -2.33 -11.56
N ALA A 57 7.92 -2.76 -10.44
CA ALA A 57 8.29 -3.98 -9.74
C ALA A 57 7.99 -5.24 -10.57
N ALA A 58 6.85 -5.27 -11.28
CA ALA A 58 6.53 -6.37 -12.20
C ALA A 58 7.55 -6.47 -13.34
N LEU A 59 7.85 -5.37 -14.03
CA LEU A 59 8.87 -5.32 -15.08
C LEU A 59 10.26 -5.74 -14.56
N LYS A 60 10.61 -5.34 -13.34
CA LYS A 60 11.87 -5.75 -12.72
C LYS A 60 11.90 -7.27 -12.49
N ARG A 61 10.79 -7.88 -12.09
CA ARG A 61 10.69 -9.34 -11.92
C ARG A 61 10.81 -10.11 -13.23
N GLU A 62 10.34 -9.55 -14.34
CA GLU A 62 10.49 -10.16 -15.67
C GLU A 62 11.97 -10.29 -16.10
N SER A 63 12.86 -9.47 -15.53
CA SER A 63 14.31 -9.57 -15.76
C SER A 63 15.04 -10.54 -14.84
N LEU A 64 14.34 -11.15 -13.88
CA LEU A 64 14.90 -12.17 -12.98
C LEU A 64 14.75 -13.55 -13.60
N SER A 65 15.60 -14.49 -13.19
CA SER A 65 15.31 -15.90 -13.45
C SER A 65 14.01 -16.32 -12.74
N PRO A 66 13.34 -17.39 -13.21
CA PRO A 66 12.13 -17.90 -12.56
C PRO A 66 12.32 -18.18 -11.06
N GLU A 67 13.46 -18.77 -10.71
CA GLU A 67 13.84 -19.13 -9.33
C GLU A 67 14.00 -17.88 -8.44
N GLU A 68 14.70 -16.86 -8.93
CA GLU A 68 14.84 -15.58 -8.24
C GLU A 68 13.50 -14.84 -8.11
N GLY A 69 12.67 -14.86 -9.15
CA GLY A 69 11.34 -14.25 -9.15
C GLY A 69 10.41 -14.90 -8.13
N GLU A 70 10.43 -16.23 -8.04
CA GLU A 70 9.69 -16.99 -7.03
C GLU A 70 10.22 -16.70 -5.62
N ARG A 71 11.55 -16.67 -5.44
CA ARG A 71 12.17 -16.32 -4.15
C ARG A 71 11.74 -14.94 -3.67
N VAL A 72 11.80 -13.92 -4.53
CA VAL A 72 11.36 -12.55 -4.21
C VAL A 72 9.87 -12.52 -3.87
N THR A 73 9.04 -13.27 -4.59
CA THR A 73 7.60 -13.35 -4.32
C THR A 73 7.33 -13.97 -2.95
N ALA A 74 8.01 -15.07 -2.61
CA ALA A 74 7.86 -15.75 -1.33
C ALA A 74 8.33 -14.89 -0.14
N LEU A 75 9.45 -14.16 -0.30
CA LEU A 75 9.94 -13.25 0.74
C LEU A 75 8.99 -12.06 0.93
N THR A 76 8.49 -11.46 -0.15
CA THR A 76 7.59 -10.29 -0.06
C THR A 76 6.19 -10.64 0.46
N SER A 77 5.70 -11.85 0.19
CA SER A 77 4.45 -12.36 0.79
C SER A 77 4.62 -12.80 2.25
N GLY A 78 5.85 -13.08 2.69
CA GLY A 78 6.13 -13.64 4.00
C GLY A 78 5.94 -15.16 4.06
N ALA A 79 5.83 -15.84 2.91
CA ALA A 79 5.64 -17.28 2.80
C ALA A 79 6.94 -18.10 2.93
N ALA A 80 8.11 -17.44 2.93
CA ALA A 80 9.40 -18.09 3.10
C ALA A 80 10.23 -17.43 4.21
N GLU A 81 11.02 -18.25 4.89
CA GLU A 81 12.06 -17.79 5.81
C GLU A 81 13.26 -17.21 5.02
N PRO A 82 13.78 -16.03 5.42
CA PRO A 82 14.91 -15.42 4.74
C PRO A 82 16.23 -16.11 5.10
N ALA A 83 17.14 -16.20 4.12
CA ALA A 83 18.55 -16.40 4.39
C ALA A 83 19.14 -15.17 5.12
N ALA A 84 20.36 -15.30 5.65
CA ALA A 84 21.00 -14.22 6.41
C ALA A 84 21.13 -12.93 5.57
N GLU A 85 21.47 -13.09 4.30
CA GLU A 85 21.67 -12.01 3.33
C GLU A 85 20.35 -11.34 2.90
N GLU A 86 19.24 -12.08 2.97
CA GLU A 86 17.91 -11.62 2.55
C GLU A 86 17.13 -10.95 3.69
N ARG A 87 17.62 -11.06 4.93
CA ARG A 87 16.87 -10.67 6.12
C ARG A 87 16.48 -9.20 6.14
N ALA A 88 17.38 -8.31 5.73
CA ALA A 88 17.08 -6.88 5.65
C ALA A 88 15.96 -6.57 4.64
N PHE A 89 15.97 -7.24 3.48
CA PHE A 89 14.93 -7.10 2.47
C PHE A 89 13.58 -7.67 2.96
N TYR A 90 13.61 -8.85 3.57
CA TYR A 90 12.43 -9.49 4.13
C TYR A 90 11.76 -8.64 5.21
N GLU A 91 12.53 -8.06 6.11
CA GLU A 91 12.02 -7.17 7.16
C GLU A 91 11.35 -5.92 6.58
N GLU A 92 11.97 -5.30 5.56
CA GLU A 92 11.39 -4.15 4.87
C GLU A 92 10.10 -4.50 4.12
N ALA A 93 10.09 -5.59 3.36
CA ALA A 93 8.89 -6.07 2.68
C ALA A 93 7.77 -6.40 3.67
N GLY A 94 8.12 -6.97 4.83
CA GLY A 94 7.20 -7.22 5.93
C GLY A 94 6.62 -5.94 6.54
N ARG A 95 7.43 -4.88 6.69
CA ARG A 95 6.95 -3.55 7.11
C ARG A 95 5.93 -2.99 6.10
N SER A 96 6.28 -3.01 4.82
CA SER A 96 5.39 -2.56 3.74
C SER A 96 4.08 -3.35 3.69
N ARG A 97 4.13 -4.68 3.88
CA ARG A 97 2.93 -5.54 3.89
C ARG A 97 1.98 -5.18 5.04
N ARG A 98 2.49 -5.12 6.28
CA ARG A 98 1.67 -4.73 7.44
C ARG A 98 1.10 -3.32 7.30
N LEU A 99 1.85 -2.42 6.68
CA LEU A 99 1.37 -1.06 6.44
C LEU A 99 0.24 -1.02 5.40
N LEU A 100 0.36 -1.80 4.31
CA LEU A 100 -0.70 -1.96 3.32
C LEU A 100 -1.99 -2.51 3.94
N GLU A 101 -1.89 -3.52 4.82
CA GLU A 101 -3.05 -4.06 5.55
C GLU A 101 -3.78 -2.97 6.33
N ARG A 102 -3.05 -2.11 7.05
CA ARG A 102 -3.61 -0.97 7.78
C ARG A 102 -4.26 0.06 6.86
N VAL A 103 -3.64 0.37 5.72
CA VAL A 103 -4.22 1.27 4.71
C VAL A 103 -5.55 0.72 4.20
N ILE A 104 -5.61 -0.56 3.85
CA ILE A 104 -6.84 -1.21 3.34
C ILE A 104 -7.93 -1.23 4.41
N GLU A 105 -7.59 -1.53 5.65
CA GLU A 105 -8.54 -1.53 6.75
C GLU A 105 -9.17 -0.14 6.95
N LEU A 106 -8.35 0.90 6.95
CA LEU A 106 -8.82 2.27 7.11
C LEU A 106 -9.63 2.73 5.88
N ASP A 107 -9.16 2.44 4.68
CA ASP A 107 -9.87 2.71 3.43
C ASP A 107 -11.28 2.10 3.43
N ARG A 108 -11.41 0.83 3.87
CA ARG A 108 -12.71 0.16 4.03
C ARG A 108 -13.63 0.88 4.99
N ARG A 109 -13.11 1.32 6.14
CA ARG A 109 -13.89 2.08 7.14
C ARG A 109 -14.35 3.43 6.56
N LEU A 110 -13.46 4.17 5.91
CA LEU A 110 -13.77 5.47 5.32
C LEU A 110 -14.75 5.37 4.16
N SER A 111 -14.55 4.41 3.27
CA SER A 111 -15.42 4.18 2.12
C SER A 111 -16.86 3.88 2.55
N ARG A 112 -17.04 3.02 3.56
CA ARG A 112 -18.36 2.73 4.15
C ARG A 112 -18.99 3.94 4.83
N ARG A 113 -18.19 4.79 5.48
CA ARG A 113 -18.69 6.03 6.10
C ARG A 113 -19.14 7.05 5.05
N LEU A 114 -18.38 7.21 3.97
CA LEU A 114 -18.65 8.18 2.90
C LEU A 114 -19.85 7.80 2.03
N ALA A 115 -19.96 6.52 1.65
CA ALA A 115 -20.91 6.07 0.64
C ALA A 115 -21.93 5.03 1.17
N GLY A 116 -21.83 4.62 2.43
CA GLY A 116 -22.75 3.65 3.03
C GLY A 116 -22.80 2.34 2.24
N LYS A 117 -24.01 1.94 1.83
CA LYS A 117 -24.26 0.75 1.00
C LYS A 117 -23.73 0.86 -0.42
N SER A 118 -23.49 2.08 -0.92
CA SER A 118 -22.88 2.34 -2.23
C SER A 118 -21.35 2.45 -2.16
N SER A 119 -20.76 2.11 -1.02
CA SER A 119 -19.31 2.04 -0.88
C SER A 119 -18.73 0.91 -1.72
N PHE A 120 -17.47 1.03 -2.11
CA PHE A 120 -16.73 -0.04 -2.80
C PHE A 120 -16.74 -1.37 -2.01
N TYR A 121 -16.99 -1.30 -0.69
CA TYR A 121 -17.04 -2.46 0.21
C TYR A 121 -18.46 -2.73 0.77
N GLY A 122 -19.50 -2.22 0.13
CA GLY A 122 -20.91 -2.41 0.51
C GLY A 122 -21.53 -3.60 -0.20
N GLU A 123 -22.00 -4.58 0.58
CA GLU A 123 -22.81 -5.76 0.20
C GLU A 123 -22.51 -6.37 -1.18
N ASP A 124 -21.31 -6.94 -1.33
CA ASP A 124 -21.03 -8.25 -1.94
C ASP A 124 -19.55 -8.60 -1.70
N GLY A 125 -19.33 -9.49 -0.75
CA GLY A 125 -18.07 -10.17 -0.46
C GLY A 125 -18.37 -11.53 0.11
#